data_AF-A0AAN4ZTU0-F1
#
_entry.id   AF-A0AAN4ZTU0-F1
#
_cell.length_a   1.000
_cell.length_b   1.000
_cell.length_c   1.000
_cell.angle_alpha   90.00
_cell.angle_beta   90.00
_cell.angle_gamma   90.00
#
_symmetry.space_group_name_H-M   'P 1'
#
loop_
_entity.id
_entity.type
_entity.pdbx_description
1 polymer ?
#
loop_
_entity_poly.entity_id
_entity_poly.type
_entity_poly.pdbx_seq_one_letter_code
_entity_poly.pdbx_strand_id
1 'polypeptide(L)'
;FKADKERPVGAVITGGKLIKKSKKSLEQLKRHDPDVEVASEPTKNLFVANSSVLCSVSPEELQEIFSPFDSSVELIVFPNRRAYSFVEFSTVEAASRAKEELNGKVPEQLRKSHLPFVIEFVNNLPLSKTADAVAGPRDLQIVDDFVDEGIERDLIDLVMKDPRLDEMKHRSVLHFGHAFDYSTNSAFVPIEKIPDQLEKIVDRLIERGFIKERPDQITANVYSPGQGIPSHFDTHSAFEDPVVSLSLLADVVMEFKDAANSARIAPILLPRRSLCLIQGDSRYRWKHGIVNRQYDVCPRTNRLLQRQQRVSITFRKIRNEPCRCDYKEFCDWDRNGEMAVPSVSSAARALECNYVADVYEKIAPHFDETRHAVWTGVKRFLDSIPPGSLLYDIGCGNGKYLLPERNDGLIKIGADRCLGLCEIAASKGCFVVRGDALGAPLRAGADAVISIAVLHHMSTLERRRKAIEEIASLLRVGGRACVTVWSLEQGESEYAKMRENREEKEKKEGKEEEENREDKDRLLVHDGREFVQQDLLVPWTVSGKESRKKREEEGEKEEETFLRFYHVFAEGELAELMQLVEGLRLESVELEQGNYVAVFERIR
;
A
#
# COMPACT_ATOMS: atom_id res chain seq x y z
N PHE A 1 -7.12 -18.66 12.47
CA PHE A 1 -8.35 -19.40 12.12
C PHE A 1 -8.10 -20.90 12.35
N LYS A 2 -9.11 -21.72 12.70
CA LYS A 2 -8.94 -23.20 12.83
C LYS A 2 -10.05 -23.87 12.02
N ALA A 3 -9.71 -24.49 10.90
CA ALA A 3 -10.64 -25.13 9.96
C ALA A 3 -11.55 -26.17 10.66
N ASP A 4 -11.03 -26.87 11.68
CA ASP A 4 -11.75 -27.90 12.46
C ASP A 4 -12.96 -27.41 13.26
N LYS A 5 -13.26 -26.10 13.24
CA LYS A 5 -14.37 -25.49 13.98
C LYS A 5 -15.52 -25.02 13.11
N GLU A 6 -15.37 -25.06 11.79
CA GLU A 6 -16.44 -24.72 10.84
C GLU A 6 -17.57 -25.74 10.93
N ARG A 7 -18.81 -25.26 10.80
CA ARG A 7 -20.00 -26.10 10.78
C ARG A 7 -20.76 -25.88 9.49
N PRO A 8 -21.46 -26.90 8.98
CA PRO A 8 -22.31 -26.73 7.81
C PRO A 8 -23.36 -25.65 8.08
N VAL A 9 -23.78 -25.00 7.00
CA VAL A 9 -24.90 -24.07 6.97
C VAL A 9 -26.14 -24.73 7.60
N GLY A 10 -26.90 -23.98 8.40
CA GLY A 10 -28.04 -24.50 9.18
C GLY A 10 -27.67 -25.21 10.49
N ALA A 11 -26.38 -25.44 10.79
CA ALA A 11 -25.99 -26.08 12.04
C ALA A 11 -26.32 -25.22 13.27
N VAL A 12 -26.84 -25.87 14.32
CA VAL A 12 -27.24 -25.20 15.56
C VAL A 12 -26.34 -25.62 16.73
N ILE A 13 -26.02 -24.67 17.61
CA ILE A 13 -25.48 -24.89 18.95
C ILE A 13 -26.49 -24.42 19.99
N THR A 14 -26.79 -25.29 20.96
CA THR A 14 -27.71 -24.98 22.06
C THR A 14 -27.07 -25.28 23.41
N GLY A 15 -27.72 -24.84 24.48
CA GLY A 15 -27.34 -25.15 25.87
C GLY A 15 -25.93 -24.67 26.26
N GLY A 16 -25.21 -25.49 27.03
CA GLY A 16 -23.92 -25.09 27.62
C GLY A 16 -22.84 -24.69 26.60
N LYS A 17 -22.89 -25.20 25.37
CA LYS A 17 -21.94 -24.81 24.31
C LYS A 17 -22.17 -23.36 23.84
N LEU A 18 -23.44 -22.94 23.72
CA LEU A 18 -23.80 -21.57 23.35
C LEU A 18 -23.41 -20.60 24.46
N ILE A 19 -23.72 -20.93 25.72
CA ILE A 19 -23.37 -20.12 26.90
C ILE A 19 -21.86 -19.87 26.98
N LYS A 20 -21.05 -20.93 26.80
CA LYS A 20 -19.58 -20.81 26.81
C LYS A 20 -19.06 -19.90 25.69
N LYS A 21 -19.66 -19.96 24.50
CA LYS A 21 -19.28 -19.08 23.39
C LYS A 21 -19.73 -17.64 23.64
N SER A 22 -20.95 -17.42 24.13
CA SER A 22 -21.46 -16.08 24.51
C SER A 22 -20.51 -15.42 25.50
N LYS A 23 -20.13 -16.10 26.59
CA LYS A 23 -19.17 -15.55 27.55
C LYS A 23 -17.86 -15.09 26.90
N LYS A 24 -17.29 -15.92 26.01
CA LYS A 24 -16.06 -15.58 25.29
C LYS A 24 -16.23 -14.39 24.35
N SER A 25 -17.36 -14.33 23.63
CA SER A 25 -17.66 -13.20 22.73
C SER A 25 -17.86 -11.90 23.51
N LEU A 26 -18.50 -11.95 24.69
CA LEU A 26 -18.69 -10.79 25.56
C LEU A 26 -17.38 -10.32 26.22
N GLU A 27 -16.46 -11.23 26.55
CA GLU A 27 -15.09 -10.86 26.96
C GLU A 27 -14.36 -10.11 25.84
N GLN A 28 -14.55 -10.52 24.59
CA GLN A 28 -13.99 -9.83 23.43
C GLN A 28 -14.63 -8.44 23.23
N LEU A 29 -15.95 -8.33 23.36
CA LEU A 29 -16.69 -7.05 23.32
C LEU A 29 -16.14 -6.08 24.36
N LYS A 30 -16.07 -6.50 25.64
CA LYS A 30 -15.55 -5.65 26.74
C LYS A 30 -14.13 -5.14 26.51
N ARG A 31 -13.30 -5.89 25.77
CA ARG A 31 -11.93 -5.49 25.47
C ARG A 31 -11.85 -4.42 24.38
N HIS A 32 -12.72 -4.50 23.38
CA HIS A 32 -12.66 -3.65 22.18
C HIS A 32 -13.62 -2.44 22.25
N ASP A 33 -14.77 -2.61 22.91
CA ASP A 33 -15.83 -1.62 23.11
C ASP A 33 -16.33 -1.66 24.57
N PRO A 34 -15.51 -1.22 25.53
CA PRO A 34 -15.89 -1.21 26.95
C PRO A 34 -17.09 -0.28 27.24
N ASP A 35 -17.41 0.62 26.32
CA ASP A 35 -18.55 1.54 26.37
C ASP A 35 -19.89 0.88 26.00
N VAL A 36 -19.88 -0.32 25.40
CA VAL A 36 -21.11 -1.03 25.04
C VAL A 36 -21.61 -1.88 26.21
N GLU A 37 -22.84 -1.60 26.67
CA GLU A 37 -23.47 -2.32 27.76
C GLU A 37 -24.37 -3.45 27.25
N VAL A 38 -24.17 -4.67 27.80
CA VAL A 38 -25.04 -5.82 27.53
C VAL A 38 -26.36 -5.64 28.28
N ALA A 39 -27.48 -5.78 27.58
CA ALA A 39 -28.81 -5.64 28.15
C ALA A 39 -29.34 -6.98 28.69
N SER A 40 -30.03 -6.93 29.84
CA SER A 40 -30.77 -8.08 30.37
C SER A 40 -32.16 -8.22 29.72
N GLU A 41 -32.74 -7.10 29.31
CA GLU A 41 -34.05 -7.03 28.65
C GLU A 41 -33.90 -6.88 27.13
N PRO A 42 -34.92 -7.26 26.34
CA PRO A 42 -34.91 -7.04 24.89
C PRO A 42 -34.76 -5.56 24.54
N THR A 43 -33.86 -5.27 23.60
CA THR A 43 -33.64 -3.94 23.04
C THR A 43 -33.70 -4.01 21.52
N LYS A 44 -33.73 -2.84 20.87
CA LYS A 44 -33.63 -2.75 19.40
C LYS A 44 -32.21 -3.03 18.87
N ASN A 45 -31.21 -3.15 19.73
CA ASN A 45 -29.80 -3.26 19.34
C ASN A 45 -29.26 -4.65 19.67
N LEU A 46 -28.64 -5.29 18.68
CA LEU A 46 -28.00 -6.59 18.83
C LEU A 46 -26.49 -6.48 18.65
N PHE A 47 -25.75 -7.09 19.57
CA PHE A 47 -24.39 -7.54 19.34
C PHE A 47 -24.44 -8.91 18.68
N VAL A 48 -23.76 -9.07 17.54
CA VAL A 48 -23.71 -10.32 16.80
C VAL A 48 -22.25 -10.74 16.69
N ALA A 49 -21.86 -11.84 17.34
CA ALA A 49 -20.52 -12.39 17.19
C ALA A 49 -20.43 -13.42 16.06
N ASN A 50 -19.23 -13.55 15.51
CA ASN A 50 -18.91 -14.31 14.31
C ASN A 50 -19.56 -13.73 13.04
N SER A 51 -19.77 -12.42 12.95
CA SER A 51 -20.51 -11.79 11.85
C SER A 51 -19.66 -10.75 11.12
N SER A 52 -18.43 -11.11 10.78
CA SER A 52 -17.49 -10.20 10.14
C SER A 52 -16.74 -10.87 9.01
N VAL A 53 -16.01 -10.07 8.22
CA VAL A 53 -15.09 -10.56 7.19
C VAL A 53 -14.01 -11.47 7.78
N LEU A 54 -13.54 -11.19 9.00
CA LEU A 54 -12.60 -12.08 9.70
C LEU A 54 -13.20 -13.45 9.97
N CYS A 55 -14.53 -13.57 9.93
CA CYS A 55 -15.24 -14.81 10.09
C CYS A 55 -15.64 -15.46 8.75
N SER A 56 -15.35 -14.83 7.61
CA SER A 56 -15.86 -15.21 6.29
C SER A 56 -17.34 -14.87 6.08
N VAL A 57 -17.86 -13.83 6.75
CA VAL A 57 -19.16 -13.23 6.45
C VAL A 57 -18.96 -11.88 5.75
N SER A 58 -19.54 -11.70 4.58
CA SER A 58 -19.50 -10.40 3.89
C SER A 58 -20.58 -9.44 4.41
N PRO A 59 -20.39 -8.12 4.28
CA PRO A 59 -21.44 -7.15 4.62
C PRO A 59 -22.73 -7.36 3.83
N GLU A 60 -22.64 -7.79 2.57
CA GLU A 60 -23.78 -8.15 1.73
C GLU A 60 -24.58 -9.31 2.34
N GLU A 61 -23.89 -10.38 2.75
CA GLU A 61 -24.53 -11.53 3.41
C GLU A 61 -25.20 -11.10 4.74
N LEU A 62 -24.57 -10.22 5.52
CA LEU A 62 -25.21 -9.69 6.74
C LEU A 62 -26.50 -8.93 6.42
N GLN A 63 -26.47 -8.06 5.40
CA GLN A 63 -27.67 -7.32 5.00
C GLN A 63 -28.77 -8.29 4.56
N GLU A 64 -28.45 -9.29 3.72
CA GLU A 64 -29.40 -10.33 3.26
C GLU A 64 -29.99 -11.15 4.43
N ILE A 65 -29.22 -11.41 5.48
CA ILE A 65 -29.67 -12.16 6.67
C ILE A 65 -30.62 -11.33 7.53
N PHE A 66 -30.35 -10.04 7.73
CA PHE A 66 -31.10 -9.22 8.69
C PHE A 66 -32.25 -8.41 8.06
N SER A 67 -32.19 -8.08 6.77
CA SER A 67 -33.24 -7.32 6.09
C SER A 67 -34.64 -7.96 6.08
N PRO A 68 -34.81 -9.30 6.11
CA PRO A 68 -36.14 -9.92 6.20
C PRO A 68 -36.86 -9.65 7.52
N PHE A 69 -36.12 -9.35 8.59
CA PHE A 69 -36.68 -9.04 9.91
C PHE A 69 -37.12 -7.57 10.01
N ASP A 70 -36.41 -6.69 9.31
CA ASP A 70 -36.64 -5.25 9.25
C ASP A 70 -35.95 -4.65 8.02
N SER A 71 -36.72 -4.02 7.13
CA SER A 71 -36.20 -3.38 5.91
C SER A 71 -35.38 -2.13 6.18
N SER A 72 -35.48 -1.55 7.39
CA SER A 72 -34.75 -0.35 7.84
C SER A 72 -33.59 -0.66 8.79
N VAL A 73 -33.13 -1.92 8.82
CA VAL A 73 -32.03 -2.34 9.67
C VAL A 73 -30.74 -1.60 9.33
N GLU A 74 -30.05 -1.10 10.36
CA GLU A 74 -28.73 -0.48 10.22
C GLU A 74 -27.64 -1.40 10.79
N LEU A 75 -26.57 -1.59 10.01
CA LEU A 75 -25.45 -2.46 10.39
C LEU A 75 -24.21 -1.64 10.70
N ILE A 76 -23.54 -1.94 11.82
CA ILE A 76 -22.21 -1.40 12.16
C ILE A 76 -21.20 -2.53 12.08
N VAL A 77 -20.24 -2.40 11.17
CA VAL A 77 -19.27 -3.46 10.85
C VAL A 77 -17.84 -2.96 10.98
N PHE A 78 -16.92 -3.83 11.39
CA PHE A 78 -15.51 -3.48 11.57
C PHE A 78 -14.63 -4.41 10.74
N PRO A 79 -14.58 -4.20 9.41
CA PRO A 79 -13.82 -5.06 8.50
C PRO A 79 -12.38 -5.22 8.98
N ASN A 80 -11.90 -6.47 9.03
CA ASN A 80 -10.53 -6.82 9.40
C ASN A 80 -10.06 -6.40 10.80
N ARG A 81 -10.94 -5.87 11.66
CA ARG A 81 -10.59 -5.45 13.03
C ARG A 81 -11.29 -6.28 14.11
N ARG A 82 -12.57 -6.60 13.91
CA ARG A 82 -13.38 -7.29 14.93
C ARG A 82 -14.08 -8.50 14.32
N ALA A 83 -14.26 -9.53 15.13
CA ALA A 83 -14.93 -10.78 14.74
C ALA A 83 -16.46 -10.72 14.91
N TYR A 84 -17.03 -9.52 14.96
CA TYR A 84 -18.44 -9.26 15.30
C TYR A 84 -18.92 -7.96 14.65
N SER A 85 -20.24 -7.79 14.63
CA SER A 85 -20.95 -6.59 14.15
C SER A 85 -22.05 -6.20 15.14
N PHE A 86 -22.61 -5.01 14.95
CA PHE A 86 -23.84 -4.59 15.62
C PHE A 86 -24.95 -4.39 14.60
N VAL A 87 -26.18 -4.64 15.05
CA VAL A 87 -27.39 -4.53 14.25
C VAL A 87 -28.40 -3.70 15.02
N GLU A 88 -28.87 -2.61 14.42
CA GLU A 88 -29.89 -1.72 14.98
C GLU A 88 -31.19 -1.89 14.18
N PHE A 89 -32.26 -2.27 14.88
CA PHE A 89 -33.60 -2.43 14.32
C PHE A 89 -34.47 -1.20 14.63
N SER A 90 -35.54 -1.00 13.85
CA SER A 90 -36.59 -0.01 14.12
C SER A 90 -37.43 -0.36 15.34
N THR A 91 -37.58 -1.65 15.67
CA THR A 91 -38.44 -2.13 16.76
C THR A 91 -37.76 -3.23 17.59
N VAL A 92 -38.14 -3.33 18.87
CA VAL A 92 -37.64 -4.37 19.79
C VAL A 92 -38.14 -5.76 19.38
N GLU A 93 -39.35 -5.82 18.81
CA GLU A 93 -39.99 -7.04 18.33
C GLU A 93 -39.21 -7.65 17.16
N ALA A 94 -38.76 -6.83 16.20
CA ALA A 94 -37.93 -7.28 15.09
C ALA A 94 -36.59 -7.84 15.58
N ALA A 95 -35.91 -7.12 16.47
CA ALA A 95 -34.66 -7.56 17.07
C ALA A 95 -34.82 -8.88 17.85
N SER A 96 -35.93 -9.02 18.58
CA SER A 96 -36.24 -10.24 19.35
C SER A 96 -36.44 -11.44 18.44
N ARG A 97 -37.23 -11.30 17.37
CA ARG A 97 -37.40 -12.38 16.36
C ARG A 97 -36.08 -12.76 15.71
N ALA A 98 -35.26 -11.78 15.33
CA ALA A 98 -33.95 -12.04 14.74
C ALA A 98 -33.04 -12.81 15.71
N LYS A 99 -33.01 -12.44 17.00
CA LYS A 99 -32.25 -13.17 18.03
C LYS A 99 -32.78 -14.60 18.20
N GLU A 100 -34.09 -14.79 18.31
CA GLU A 100 -34.70 -16.12 18.47
C GLU A 100 -34.38 -17.05 17.30
N GLU A 101 -34.41 -16.52 16.07
CA GLU A 101 -34.19 -17.32 14.88
C GLU A 101 -32.72 -17.58 14.58
N LEU A 102 -31.82 -16.63 14.86
CA LEU A 102 -30.41 -16.70 14.41
C LEU A 102 -29.41 -17.06 15.52
N ASN A 103 -29.74 -16.84 16.80
CA ASN A 103 -28.78 -17.07 17.88
C ASN A 103 -28.39 -18.55 17.99
N GLY A 104 -27.09 -18.83 17.97
CA GLY A 104 -26.56 -20.18 17.98
C GLY A 104 -26.69 -20.93 16.66
N LYS A 105 -27.16 -20.30 15.57
CA LYS A 105 -27.26 -20.93 14.25
C LYS A 105 -26.16 -20.44 13.29
N VAL A 106 -25.80 -21.28 12.33
CA VAL A 106 -25.14 -20.85 11.10
C VAL A 106 -26.26 -20.46 10.11
N PRO A 107 -26.45 -19.17 9.77
CA PRO A 107 -27.52 -18.74 8.88
C PRO A 107 -27.48 -19.48 7.54
N GLU A 108 -28.67 -19.80 7.01
CA GLU A 108 -28.81 -20.57 5.76
C GLU A 108 -28.36 -19.81 4.52
N GLN A 109 -28.33 -18.49 4.61
CA GLN A 109 -27.94 -17.55 3.57
C GLN A 109 -26.42 -17.48 3.36
N LEU A 110 -25.62 -18.03 4.28
CA LEU A 110 -24.16 -18.02 4.15
C LEU A 110 -23.69 -18.98 3.05
N ARG A 111 -22.75 -18.53 2.23
CA ARG A 111 -22.25 -19.32 1.08
C ARG A 111 -21.28 -20.44 1.46
N LYS A 112 -20.74 -20.44 2.69
CA LYS A 112 -19.73 -21.40 3.17
C LYS A 112 -20.05 -21.88 4.58
N SER A 113 -19.45 -23.03 4.94
CA SER A 113 -19.44 -23.51 6.33
C SER A 113 -18.83 -22.46 7.25
N HIS A 114 -19.43 -22.26 8.43
CA HIS A 114 -19.17 -21.08 9.22
C HIS A 114 -19.37 -21.33 10.73
N LEU A 115 -18.92 -20.41 11.58
CA LEU A 115 -19.17 -20.44 13.02
C LEU A 115 -20.60 -19.95 13.32
N PRO A 116 -21.37 -20.62 14.19
CA PRO A 116 -22.70 -20.12 14.55
C PRO A 116 -22.66 -18.70 15.11
N PHE A 117 -23.64 -17.88 14.74
CA PHE A 117 -23.83 -16.55 15.32
C PHE A 117 -24.08 -16.67 16.81
N VAL A 118 -23.58 -15.70 17.57
CA VAL A 118 -23.83 -15.59 19.00
C VAL A 118 -24.32 -14.19 19.27
N ILE A 119 -25.59 -14.07 19.62
CA ILE A 119 -26.33 -12.82 19.62
C ILE A 119 -26.71 -12.45 21.04
N GLU A 120 -26.44 -11.20 21.43
CA GLU A 120 -26.88 -10.64 22.71
C GLU A 120 -27.51 -9.27 22.52
N PHE A 121 -28.44 -8.91 23.41
CA PHE A 121 -29.01 -7.56 23.41
C PHE A 121 -28.01 -6.58 24.03
N VAL A 122 -27.96 -5.36 23.52
CA VAL A 122 -27.13 -4.28 24.07
C VAL A 122 -27.96 -3.01 24.26
N ASN A 123 -27.65 -2.22 25.29
CA ASN A 123 -28.37 -0.97 25.58
C ASN A 123 -28.02 0.12 24.56
N ASN A 124 -26.75 0.16 24.17
CA ASN A 124 -26.19 1.17 23.28
C ASN A 124 -25.30 0.54 22.22
N LEU A 125 -25.11 1.28 21.13
CA LEU A 125 -24.13 0.97 20.09
C LEU A 125 -22.78 1.58 20.47
N PRO A 126 -21.65 1.06 19.94
CA PRO A 126 -20.35 1.66 20.20
C PRO A 126 -20.37 3.13 19.80
N LEU A 127 -19.78 3.99 20.63
CA LEU A 127 -19.56 5.38 20.22
C LEU A 127 -18.78 5.38 18.91
N SER A 128 -19.14 6.29 18.01
CA SER A 128 -18.45 6.50 16.75
C SER A 128 -17.03 6.98 17.05
N LYS A 129 -16.14 6.07 17.42
CA LYS A 129 -14.70 6.30 17.36
C LYS A 129 -14.45 6.48 15.88
N THR A 130 -14.06 7.68 15.46
CA THR A 130 -13.49 7.91 14.12
C THR A 130 -12.57 6.74 13.86
N ALA A 131 -12.92 5.87 12.91
CA ALA A 131 -12.22 4.59 12.74
C ALA A 131 -10.75 4.93 12.68
N ASP A 132 -9.92 4.43 13.64
CA ASP A 132 -8.54 4.90 13.89
C ASP A 132 -7.95 5.45 12.61
N ALA A 133 -7.93 6.80 12.50
CA ALA A 133 -7.86 7.45 11.21
C ALA A 133 -6.61 6.94 10.49
N VAL A 134 -6.79 6.15 9.43
CA VAL A 134 -5.68 5.93 8.52
C VAL A 134 -5.43 7.31 7.95
N ALA A 135 -4.31 7.91 8.32
CA ALA A 135 -3.93 9.24 7.85
C ALA A 135 -4.12 9.24 6.32
N GLY A 136 -5.08 10.06 5.88
CA GLY A 136 -5.42 10.20 4.48
C GLY A 136 -4.26 10.80 3.69
N PRO A 137 -4.40 10.91 2.36
CA PRO A 137 -3.48 11.73 1.58
C PRO A 137 -3.39 13.15 2.15
N ARG A 138 -2.20 13.77 2.07
CA ARG A 138 -2.07 15.19 2.40
C ARG A 138 -2.79 16.03 1.34
N ASP A 139 -3.16 17.24 1.74
CA ASP A 139 -3.80 18.26 0.90
C ASP A 139 -5.22 17.91 0.37
N LEU A 140 -5.74 16.70 0.64
CA LEU A 140 -7.12 16.34 0.29
C LEU A 140 -8.11 17.09 1.20
N GLN A 141 -9.11 17.73 0.60
CA GLN A 141 -10.14 18.44 1.34
C GLN A 141 -11.54 18.04 0.90
N ILE A 142 -12.42 17.76 1.87
CA ILE A 142 -13.85 17.56 1.65
C ILE A 142 -14.61 18.76 2.22
N VAL A 143 -15.50 19.34 1.41
CA VAL A 143 -16.40 20.44 1.79
C VAL A 143 -17.82 19.93 1.73
N ASP A 144 -18.41 19.65 2.89
CA ASP A 144 -19.79 19.20 3.01
C ASP A 144 -20.77 20.34 2.61
N ASP A 145 -21.93 19.97 2.06
CA ASP A 145 -23.01 20.90 1.63
C ASP A 145 -22.53 22.11 0.80
N PHE A 146 -21.64 21.87 -0.18
CA PHE A 146 -21.12 22.90 -1.08
C PHE A 146 -22.20 23.47 -2.03
N VAL A 147 -23.16 22.63 -2.41
CA VAL A 147 -24.38 23.02 -3.15
C VAL A 147 -25.62 22.71 -2.31
N ASP A 148 -26.70 23.46 -2.55
CA ASP A 148 -28.01 23.16 -2.00
C ASP A 148 -28.80 22.20 -2.91
N GLU A 149 -29.97 21.75 -2.43
CA GLU A 149 -30.83 20.83 -3.18
C GLU A 149 -31.38 21.42 -4.50
N GLY A 150 -31.54 22.75 -4.57
CA GLY A 150 -32.00 23.42 -5.78
C GLY A 150 -30.96 23.35 -6.89
N ILE A 151 -29.73 23.71 -6.56
CA ILE A 151 -28.58 23.62 -7.46
C ILE A 151 -28.32 22.17 -7.86
N GLU A 152 -28.36 21.23 -6.90
CA GLU A 152 -28.21 19.81 -7.21
C GLU A 152 -29.25 19.35 -8.22
N ARG A 153 -30.53 19.67 -8.02
CA ARG A 153 -31.59 19.30 -8.98
C ARG A 153 -31.32 19.87 -10.36
N ASP A 154 -30.93 21.14 -10.46
CA ASP A 154 -30.66 21.80 -11.74
C ASP A 154 -29.47 21.15 -12.48
N LEU A 155 -28.42 20.75 -11.75
CA LEU A 155 -27.27 20.03 -12.29
C LEU A 155 -27.62 18.60 -12.73
N ILE A 156 -28.45 17.90 -11.96
CA ILE A 156 -28.91 16.56 -12.32
C ILE A 156 -29.80 16.61 -13.56
N ASP A 157 -30.69 17.60 -13.66
CA ASP A 157 -31.50 17.82 -14.85
C ASP A 157 -30.64 18.10 -16.09
N LEU A 158 -29.57 18.89 -15.94
CA LEU A 158 -28.61 19.15 -17.02
C LEU A 158 -27.96 17.85 -17.52
N VAL A 159 -27.50 16.98 -16.61
CA VAL A 159 -26.78 15.74 -16.98
C VAL A 159 -27.73 14.68 -17.52
N MET A 160 -28.84 14.41 -16.82
CA MET A 160 -29.72 13.27 -17.12
C MET A 160 -30.62 13.48 -18.33
N LYS A 161 -30.85 14.74 -18.74
CA LYS A 161 -31.64 15.07 -19.95
C LYS A 161 -30.78 15.27 -21.18
N ASP A 162 -29.45 15.20 -21.05
CA ASP A 162 -28.55 15.40 -22.17
C ASP A 162 -28.53 14.16 -23.09
N PRO A 163 -28.82 14.31 -24.39
CA PRO A 163 -28.86 13.18 -25.33
C PRO A 163 -27.47 12.57 -25.59
N ARG A 164 -26.38 13.24 -25.21
CA ARG A 164 -25.00 12.77 -25.39
C ARG A 164 -24.52 11.90 -24.23
N LEU A 165 -25.35 11.67 -23.20
CA LEU A 165 -25.00 10.80 -22.09
C LEU A 165 -24.78 9.37 -22.62
N ASP A 166 -23.52 8.97 -22.67
CA ASP A 166 -23.11 7.71 -23.28
C ASP A 166 -22.87 6.63 -22.21
N GLU A 167 -23.32 5.41 -22.47
CA GLU A 167 -23.13 4.27 -21.57
C GLU A 167 -21.78 3.59 -21.85
N MET A 168 -20.84 3.69 -20.91
CA MET A 168 -19.63 2.87 -20.92
C MET A 168 -19.86 1.56 -20.13
N LYS A 169 -18.92 0.60 -20.26
CA LYS A 169 -18.98 -0.72 -19.58
C LYS A 169 -19.40 -0.68 -18.10
N HIS A 170 -19.01 0.36 -17.37
CA HIS A 170 -19.19 0.42 -15.91
C HIS A 170 -19.84 1.71 -15.38
N ARG A 171 -20.20 2.68 -16.24
CA ARG A 171 -20.84 3.95 -15.86
C ARG A 171 -21.28 4.72 -17.09
N SER A 172 -22.23 5.65 -16.96
CA SER A 172 -22.53 6.61 -18.03
C SER A 172 -21.67 7.86 -17.88
N VAL A 173 -21.19 8.44 -18.98
CA VAL A 173 -20.32 9.61 -18.94
C VAL A 173 -20.75 10.69 -19.93
N LEU A 174 -20.56 11.94 -19.53
CA LEU A 174 -20.82 13.13 -20.33
C LEU A 174 -19.67 14.13 -20.16
N HIS A 175 -19.24 14.77 -21.25
CA HIS A 175 -18.13 15.73 -21.27
C HIS A 175 -18.59 17.13 -21.70
N PHE A 176 -17.94 18.15 -21.16
CA PHE A 176 -18.11 19.55 -21.56
C PHE A 176 -16.75 20.25 -21.67
N GLY A 177 -16.66 21.24 -22.55
CA GLY A 177 -15.45 21.98 -22.87
C GLY A 177 -14.51 21.20 -23.78
N HIS A 178 -13.99 20.08 -23.29
CA HIS A 178 -13.14 19.15 -24.05
C HIS A 178 -13.58 17.70 -23.84
N ALA A 179 -13.51 16.89 -24.90
CA ALA A 179 -13.74 15.45 -24.85
C ALA A 179 -12.58 14.76 -24.13
N PHE A 180 -12.93 13.84 -23.23
CA PHE A 180 -11.95 12.99 -22.55
C PHE A 180 -11.67 11.74 -23.40
N ASP A 181 -10.43 11.55 -23.79
CA ASP A 181 -9.94 10.36 -24.46
C ASP A 181 -9.46 9.35 -23.41
N TYR A 182 -10.19 8.24 -23.28
CA TYR A 182 -9.88 7.17 -22.32
C TYR A 182 -8.72 6.27 -22.74
N SER A 183 -8.27 6.35 -24.00
CA SER A 183 -7.09 5.58 -24.44
C SER A 183 -5.78 6.26 -23.99
N THR A 184 -5.79 7.60 -23.92
CA THR A 184 -4.64 8.42 -23.51
C THR A 184 -4.85 9.07 -22.14
N ASN A 185 -6.02 8.87 -21.52
CA ASN A 185 -6.48 9.55 -20.31
C ASN A 185 -6.22 11.07 -20.34
N SER A 186 -6.52 11.70 -21.49
CA SER A 186 -6.25 13.11 -21.76
C SER A 186 -7.49 13.81 -22.33
N ALA A 187 -7.45 15.14 -22.50
CA ALA A 187 -8.61 15.87 -22.99
C ALA A 187 -8.24 17.09 -23.85
N PHE A 188 -7.50 16.87 -24.95
CA PHE A 188 -7.03 17.95 -25.81
C PHE A 188 -7.97 18.31 -26.97
N VAL A 189 -9.12 17.62 -27.11
CA VAL A 189 -10.07 17.84 -28.21
C VAL A 189 -11.25 18.70 -27.73
N PRO A 190 -11.40 19.96 -28.22
CA PRO A 190 -12.52 20.81 -27.84
C PRO A 190 -13.87 20.27 -28.33
N ILE A 191 -14.92 20.44 -27.52
CA ILE A 191 -16.32 20.05 -27.83
C ILE A 191 -17.29 21.18 -27.48
N GLU A 192 -18.55 20.88 -27.15
CA GLU A 192 -19.51 21.89 -26.72
C GLU A 192 -19.01 22.68 -25.50
N LYS A 193 -19.37 23.96 -25.49
CA LYS A 193 -19.05 24.88 -24.41
C LYS A 193 -19.64 24.40 -23.08
N ILE A 194 -18.98 24.79 -22.00
CA ILE A 194 -19.46 24.57 -20.65
C ILE A 194 -20.79 25.34 -20.47
N PRO A 195 -21.89 24.65 -20.09
CA PRO A 195 -23.19 25.29 -19.84
C PRO A 195 -23.16 26.30 -18.68
N ASP A 196 -24.01 27.32 -18.74
CA ASP A 196 -24.11 28.39 -17.74
C ASP A 196 -24.32 27.87 -16.30
N GLN A 197 -25.03 26.76 -16.13
CA GLN A 197 -25.22 26.14 -14.82
C GLN A 197 -23.89 25.67 -14.22
N LEU A 198 -23.01 25.08 -15.04
CA LEU A 198 -21.68 24.65 -14.62
C LEU A 198 -20.73 25.84 -14.47
N GLU A 199 -20.87 26.87 -15.31
CA GLU A 199 -20.12 28.12 -15.18
C GLU A 199 -20.35 28.80 -13.82
N LYS A 200 -21.61 28.82 -13.32
CA LYS A 200 -21.92 29.33 -11.97
C LYS A 200 -21.22 28.55 -10.86
N ILE A 201 -21.03 27.24 -11.04
CA ILE A 201 -20.27 26.43 -10.09
C ILE A 201 -18.78 26.80 -10.16
N VAL A 202 -18.23 26.97 -11.36
CA VAL A 202 -16.85 27.43 -11.56
C VAL A 202 -16.61 28.80 -10.91
N ASP A 203 -17.52 29.75 -11.09
CA ASP A 203 -17.44 31.07 -10.44
C ASP A 203 -17.41 30.93 -8.91
N ARG A 204 -18.29 30.10 -8.35
CA ARG A 204 -18.31 29.82 -6.91
C ARG A 204 -17.01 29.18 -6.42
N LEU A 205 -16.39 28.29 -7.19
CA LEU A 205 -15.11 27.67 -6.84
C LEU A 205 -13.98 28.70 -6.78
N ILE A 206 -13.97 29.67 -7.71
CA ILE A 206 -12.99 30.77 -7.74
C ILE A 206 -13.24 31.75 -6.59
N GLU A 207 -14.48 32.18 -6.40
CA GLU A 207 -14.87 33.13 -5.35
C GLU A 207 -14.51 32.62 -3.94
N ARG A 208 -14.65 31.30 -3.72
CA ARG A 208 -14.27 30.65 -2.45
C ARG A 208 -12.79 30.29 -2.37
N GLY A 209 -12.01 30.53 -3.42
CA GLY A 209 -10.56 30.31 -3.44
C GLY A 209 -10.13 28.85 -3.57
N PHE A 210 -11.01 27.95 -4.00
CA PHE A 210 -10.66 26.54 -4.22
C PHE A 210 -9.84 26.33 -5.49
N ILE A 211 -10.02 27.20 -6.49
CA ILE A 211 -9.28 27.19 -7.75
C ILE A 211 -8.87 28.61 -8.13
N LYS A 212 -7.77 28.74 -8.87
CA LYS A 212 -7.27 30.02 -9.39
C LYS A 212 -7.59 30.20 -10.88
N GLU A 213 -7.57 29.11 -11.63
CA GLU A 213 -7.81 29.10 -13.06
C GLU A 213 -9.16 28.47 -13.39
N ARG A 214 -9.77 28.94 -14.47
CA ARG A 214 -11.06 28.42 -14.93
C ARG A 214 -10.86 27.05 -15.60
N PRO A 215 -11.53 25.99 -15.11
CA PRO A 215 -11.52 24.67 -15.73
C PRO A 215 -12.07 24.78 -17.16
N ASP A 216 -11.42 24.10 -18.09
CA ASP A 216 -11.80 24.00 -19.50
C ASP A 216 -12.23 22.58 -19.89
N GLN A 217 -12.20 21.65 -18.94
CA GLN A 217 -12.66 20.28 -19.09
C GLN A 217 -13.54 19.89 -17.89
N ILE A 218 -14.76 19.44 -18.17
CA ILE A 218 -15.68 18.90 -17.15
C ILE A 218 -16.19 17.52 -17.55
N THR A 219 -16.15 16.57 -16.63
CA THR A 219 -16.68 15.20 -16.81
C THR A 219 -17.78 14.94 -15.78
N ALA A 220 -19.01 14.66 -16.24
CA ALA A 220 -20.06 14.12 -15.40
C ALA A 220 -20.09 12.58 -15.52
N ASN A 221 -20.01 11.88 -14.39
CA ASN A 221 -20.08 10.42 -14.31
C ASN A 221 -21.34 10.01 -13.53
N VAL A 222 -22.11 9.06 -14.08
CA VAL A 222 -23.32 8.49 -13.46
C VAL A 222 -23.04 7.04 -13.09
N TYR A 223 -23.16 6.72 -11.80
CA TYR A 223 -22.92 5.39 -11.24
C TYR A 223 -24.23 4.81 -10.70
N SER A 224 -24.56 3.60 -11.14
CA SER A 224 -25.61 2.77 -10.55
C SER A 224 -25.06 1.95 -9.37
N PRO A 225 -25.91 1.44 -8.46
CA PRO A 225 -25.47 0.55 -7.38
C PRO A 225 -24.66 -0.65 -7.90
N GLY A 226 -23.49 -0.90 -7.31
CA GLY A 226 -22.55 -1.93 -7.77
C GLY A 226 -21.45 -1.42 -8.71
N GLN A 227 -21.68 -0.31 -9.40
CA GLN A 227 -20.69 0.29 -10.31
C GLN A 227 -19.66 1.12 -9.54
N GLY A 228 -18.53 1.33 -10.21
CA GLY A 228 -17.36 1.98 -9.65
C GLY A 228 -16.43 2.52 -10.73
N ILE A 229 -15.25 2.96 -10.31
CA ILE A 229 -14.16 3.35 -11.19
C ILE A 229 -12.86 2.76 -10.64
N PRO A 230 -12.07 2.07 -11.48
CA PRO A 230 -10.79 1.49 -11.07
C PRO A 230 -9.82 2.53 -10.51
N SER A 231 -8.87 2.06 -9.72
CA SER A 231 -7.93 2.91 -9.00
C SER A 231 -6.89 3.51 -9.95
N HIS A 232 -6.93 4.83 -10.17
CA HIS A 232 -6.10 5.51 -11.17
C HIS A 232 -5.58 6.87 -10.68
N PHE A 233 -4.69 7.48 -11.46
CA PHE A 233 -4.34 8.89 -11.36
C PHE A 233 -5.09 9.67 -12.44
N ASP A 234 -5.41 10.93 -12.18
CA ASP A 234 -5.61 11.86 -13.30
C ASP A 234 -4.24 12.17 -13.90
N THR A 235 -4.08 11.96 -15.22
CA THR A 235 -2.81 12.12 -15.95
C THR A 235 -2.13 13.45 -15.63
N HIS A 236 -0.87 13.38 -15.18
CA HIS A 236 -0.18 14.57 -14.68
C HIS A 236 0.14 15.54 -15.81
N SER A 237 0.48 15.04 -17.00
CA SER A 237 0.74 15.87 -18.19
C SER A 237 -0.52 16.48 -18.81
N ALA A 238 -1.70 15.91 -18.57
CA ALA A 238 -2.95 16.35 -19.19
C ALA A 238 -3.67 17.44 -18.40
N PHE A 239 -3.55 17.42 -17.07
CA PHE A 239 -4.30 18.32 -16.20
C PHE A 239 -3.40 19.10 -15.23
N GLU A 240 -3.88 20.26 -14.79
CA GLU A 240 -3.27 21.10 -13.76
C GLU A 240 -3.70 20.68 -12.33
N ASP A 241 -3.07 21.30 -11.33
CA ASP A 241 -3.47 21.23 -9.92
C ASP A 241 -4.38 22.44 -9.59
N PRO A 242 -5.54 22.28 -8.95
CA PRO A 242 -6.16 21.05 -8.43
C PRO A 242 -7.19 20.40 -9.37
N VAL A 243 -7.55 19.16 -9.05
CA VAL A 243 -8.74 18.49 -9.60
C VAL A 243 -9.87 18.54 -8.59
N VAL A 244 -11.06 18.94 -9.03
CA VAL A 244 -12.23 19.12 -8.14
C VAL A 244 -13.34 18.17 -8.55
N SER A 245 -13.95 17.46 -7.60
CA SER A 245 -15.10 16.59 -7.86
C SER A 245 -16.28 16.91 -6.96
N LEU A 246 -17.42 17.27 -7.55
CA LEU A 246 -18.69 17.50 -6.87
C LEU A 246 -19.51 16.20 -6.84
N SER A 247 -19.93 15.75 -5.66
CA SER A 247 -20.75 14.54 -5.48
C SER A 247 -22.22 14.88 -5.29
N LEU A 248 -23.12 14.24 -6.05
CA LEU A 248 -24.56 14.52 -6.08
C LEU A 248 -25.38 13.21 -5.97
N LEU A 249 -26.66 13.35 -5.61
CA LEU A 249 -27.68 12.31 -5.36
C LEU A 249 -27.43 11.38 -4.17
N ALA A 250 -26.23 10.84 -4.02
CA ALA A 250 -25.92 9.84 -3.00
C ALA A 250 -24.47 9.90 -2.52
N ASP A 251 -24.28 9.47 -1.28
CA ASP A 251 -22.97 9.27 -0.67
C ASP A 251 -22.22 8.12 -1.33
N VAL A 252 -20.89 8.17 -1.33
CA VAL A 252 -20.04 7.03 -1.71
C VAL A 252 -18.74 7.05 -0.91
N VAL A 253 -18.10 5.90 -0.75
CA VAL A 253 -16.73 5.82 -0.27
C VAL A 253 -15.76 5.66 -1.45
N MET A 254 -14.88 6.64 -1.61
CA MET A 254 -13.76 6.61 -2.55
C MET A 254 -12.50 6.13 -1.82
N GLU A 255 -11.78 5.19 -2.40
CA GLU A 255 -10.52 4.69 -1.85
C GLU A 255 -9.34 5.45 -2.47
N PHE A 256 -8.51 6.02 -1.61
CA PHE A 256 -7.21 6.57 -1.98
C PHE A 256 -6.12 5.57 -1.60
N LYS A 257 -5.33 5.14 -2.57
CA LYS A 257 -4.25 4.16 -2.41
C LYS A 257 -2.89 4.82 -2.66
N ASP A 258 -1.99 4.73 -1.68
CA ASP A 258 -0.66 5.31 -1.77
C ASP A 258 0.17 4.53 -2.82
N ALA A 259 0.63 5.21 -3.87
CA ALA A 259 1.43 4.57 -4.90
C ALA A 259 2.82 4.15 -4.42
N ALA A 260 3.33 4.77 -3.36
CA ALA A 260 4.57 4.35 -2.71
C ALA A 260 4.35 3.19 -1.71
N ASN A 261 3.11 2.87 -1.34
CA ASN A 261 2.81 1.75 -0.45
C ASN A 261 1.40 1.23 -0.69
N SER A 262 1.28 0.22 -1.55
CA SER A 262 -0.03 -0.30 -1.98
C SER A 262 -0.88 -0.88 -0.84
N ALA A 263 -0.26 -1.21 0.31
CA ALA A 263 -0.96 -1.69 1.49
C ALA A 263 -1.63 -0.56 2.29
N ARG A 264 -1.30 0.71 2.00
CA ARG A 264 -1.90 1.90 2.61
C ARG A 264 -3.07 2.37 1.75
N ILE A 265 -4.28 2.07 2.23
CA ILE A 265 -5.55 2.47 1.62
C ILE A 265 -6.30 3.35 2.61
N ALA A 266 -6.66 4.56 2.18
CA ALA A 266 -7.46 5.52 2.92
C ALA A 266 -8.88 5.57 2.31
N PRO A 267 -9.89 4.96 2.94
CA PRO A 267 -11.28 5.11 2.53
C PRO A 267 -11.82 6.48 2.94
N ILE A 268 -12.27 7.28 1.98
CA ILE A 268 -12.78 8.63 2.19
C ILE A 268 -14.26 8.68 1.81
N LEU A 269 -15.10 9.11 2.76
CA LEU A 269 -16.52 9.36 2.49
C LEU A 269 -16.66 10.64 1.69
N LEU A 270 -17.39 10.56 0.57
CA LEU A 270 -17.85 11.69 -0.24
C LEU A 270 -19.37 11.82 -0.08
N PRO A 271 -19.85 12.68 0.82
CA PRO A 271 -21.28 12.88 1.01
C PRO A 271 -21.97 13.48 -0.22
N ARG A 272 -23.27 13.28 -0.34
CA ARG A 272 -24.13 14.01 -1.28
C ARG A 272 -23.97 15.53 -1.08
N ARG A 273 -23.96 16.30 -2.18
CA ARG A 273 -23.72 17.75 -2.25
C ARG A 273 -22.36 18.22 -1.76
N SER A 274 -21.40 17.31 -1.56
CA SER A 274 -20.05 17.67 -1.11
C SER A 274 -19.09 17.90 -2.28
N LEU A 275 -18.10 18.76 -2.03
CA LEU A 275 -16.96 18.98 -2.91
C LEU A 275 -15.74 18.20 -2.39
N CYS A 276 -15.07 17.48 -3.28
CA CYS A 276 -13.78 16.85 -3.02
C CYS A 276 -12.71 17.61 -3.81
N LEU A 277 -11.76 18.22 -3.10
CA LEU A 277 -10.62 18.93 -3.68
C LEU A 277 -9.39 18.02 -3.59
N ILE A 278 -8.93 17.56 -4.75
CA ILE A 278 -7.80 16.66 -4.91
C ILE A 278 -6.62 17.48 -5.44
N GLN A 279 -5.66 17.76 -4.58
CA GLN A 279 -4.53 18.64 -4.86
C GLN A 279 -3.23 18.14 -4.23
N GLY A 280 -2.09 18.65 -4.68
CA GLY A 280 -0.79 18.31 -4.10
C GLY A 280 -0.57 16.79 -3.98
N ASP A 281 -0.28 16.32 -2.77
CA ASP A 281 -0.03 14.90 -2.49
C ASP A 281 -1.17 13.99 -2.94
N SER A 282 -2.42 14.35 -2.59
CA SER A 282 -3.62 13.57 -2.93
C SER A 282 -3.86 13.39 -4.42
N ARG A 283 -3.37 14.32 -5.25
CA ARG A 283 -3.52 14.31 -6.70
C ARG A 283 -2.41 13.51 -7.38
N TYR A 284 -1.17 13.75 -6.97
CA TYR A 284 0.02 13.32 -7.72
C TYR A 284 0.65 12.02 -7.19
N ARG A 285 0.39 11.64 -5.95
CA ARG A 285 0.95 10.42 -5.33
C ARG A 285 -0.09 9.33 -5.08
N TRP A 286 -1.33 9.72 -4.84
CA TRP A 286 -2.39 8.78 -4.48
C TRP A 286 -3.25 8.45 -5.68
N LYS A 287 -3.41 7.15 -5.93
CA LYS A 287 -4.43 6.68 -6.86
C LYS A 287 -5.77 6.73 -6.17
N HIS A 288 -6.81 7.17 -6.87
CA HIS A 288 -8.16 7.21 -6.34
C HIS A 288 -9.09 6.31 -7.16
N GLY A 289 -10.07 5.70 -6.51
CA GLY A 289 -11.02 4.81 -7.16
C GLY A 289 -12.27 4.56 -6.33
N ILE A 290 -13.33 4.07 -6.98
CA ILE A 290 -14.55 3.60 -6.33
C ILE A 290 -14.66 2.12 -6.65
N VAL A 291 -14.47 1.25 -5.65
CA VAL A 291 -14.52 -0.21 -5.84
C VAL A 291 -15.92 -0.64 -6.30
N ASN A 292 -16.03 -1.63 -7.18
CA ASN A 292 -17.33 -2.23 -7.56
C ASN A 292 -17.91 -3.01 -6.38
N ARG A 293 -18.96 -2.49 -5.74
CA ARG A 293 -19.67 -3.15 -4.63
C ARG A 293 -21.03 -2.52 -4.39
N GLN A 294 -21.91 -3.26 -3.72
CA GLN A 294 -23.28 -2.81 -3.41
C GLN A 294 -23.35 -2.00 -2.11
N TYR A 295 -22.39 -2.20 -1.20
CA TYR A 295 -22.34 -1.52 0.08
C TYR A 295 -20.96 -0.95 0.37
N ASP A 296 -20.91 0.22 0.98
CA ASP A 296 -19.69 0.81 1.54
C ASP A 296 -19.74 0.75 3.07
N VAL A 297 -18.57 0.68 3.71
CA VAL A 297 -18.48 0.88 5.17
C VAL A 297 -18.07 2.32 5.40
N CYS A 298 -18.94 3.10 6.05
CA CYS A 298 -18.66 4.49 6.34
C CYS A 298 -17.40 4.61 7.21
N PRO A 299 -16.32 5.28 6.75
CA PRO A 299 -15.09 5.41 7.52
C PRO A 299 -15.27 6.27 8.79
N ARG A 300 -16.29 7.14 8.81
CA ARG A 300 -16.60 8.00 9.96
C ARG A 300 -17.33 7.23 11.07
N THR A 301 -18.27 6.37 10.72
CA THR A 301 -19.23 5.75 11.67
C THR A 301 -19.21 4.22 11.72
N ASN A 302 -18.50 3.56 10.80
CA ASN A 302 -18.55 2.11 10.57
C ASN A 302 -19.94 1.57 10.18
N ARG A 303 -20.92 2.45 9.92
CA ARG A 303 -22.24 2.04 9.41
C ARG A 303 -22.11 1.56 7.97
N LEU A 304 -22.84 0.51 7.64
CA LEU A 304 -22.98 0.01 6.29
C LEU A 304 -23.89 0.95 5.50
N LEU A 305 -23.39 1.46 4.38
CA LEU A 305 -24.09 2.35 3.48
C LEU A 305 -24.47 1.58 2.22
N GLN A 306 -25.77 1.45 1.94
CA GLN A 306 -26.22 0.90 0.67
C GLN A 306 -25.98 1.92 -0.45
N ARG A 307 -25.30 1.50 -1.53
CA ARG A 307 -25.10 2.39 -2.68
C ARG A 307 -26.42 2.66 -3.36
N GLN A 308 -26.61 3.93 -3.70
CA GLN A 308 -27.70 4.41 -4.54
C GLN A 308 -27.12 4.99 -5.84
N GLN A 309 -27.99 5.45 -6.74
CA GLN A 309 -27.51 6.15 -7.93
C GLN A 309 -26.77 7.42 -7.51
N ARG A 310 -25.54 7.57 -7.99
CA ARG A 310 -24.67 8.71 -7.70
C ARG A 310 -24.26 9.39 -8.99
N VAL A 311 -24.26 10.71 -8.99
CA VAL A 311 -23.64 11.51 -10.06
C VAL A 311 -22.45 12.26 -9.48
N SER A 312 -21.34 12.31 -10.21
CA SER A 312 -20.25 13.24 -9.89
C SER A 312 -19.84 14.09 -11.06
N ILE A 313 -19.54 15.35 -10.80
CA ILE A 313 -19.08 16.31 -11.80
C ILE A 313 -17.65 16.71 -11.43
N THR A 314 -16.70 16.31 -12.26
CA THR A 314 -15.28 16.57 -12.08
C THR A 314 -14.84 17.72 -12.97
N PHE A 315 -14.19 18.73 -12.37
CA PHE A 315 -13.70 19.94 -13.02
C PHE A 315 -12.17 19.88 -13.10
N ARG A 316 -11.63 20.04 -14.31
CA ARG A 316 -10.19 20.02 -14.56
C ARG A 316 -9.77 21.18 -15.45
N LYS A 317 -8.57 21.69 -15.18
CA LYS A 317 -7.87 22.60 -16.07
C LYS A 317 -6.86 21.80 -16.89
N ILE A 318 -6.92 21.90 -18.22
CA ILE A 318 -5.98 21.24 -19.13
C ILE A 318 -4.62 21.91 -19.01
N ARG A 319 -3.59 21.07 -18.85
CA ARG A 319 -2.20 21.48 -18.79
C ARG A 319 -1.66 21.64 -20.21
N ASN A 320 -1.01 22.77 -20.47
CA ASN A 320 -0.38 23.08 -21.76
C ASN A 320 1.16 23.09 -21.69
N GLU A 321 1.72 23.06 -20.49
CA GLU A 321 3.16 22.98 -20.25
C GLU A 321 3.55 21.62 -19.65
N PRO A 322 4.80 21.17 -19.80
CA PRO A 322 5.25 19.94 -19.13
C PRO A 322 5.06 19.99 -17.61
N CYS A 323 4.60 18.87 -17.04
CA CYS A 323 4.33 18.78 -15.60
C CYS A 323 5.60 18.99 -14.75
N ARG A 324 5.48 19.75 -13.67
CA ARG A 324 6.57 20.09 -12.74
C ARG A 324 6.29 19.66 -11.30
N CYS A 325 5.42 18.67 -11.07
CA CYS A 325 5.18 18.14 -9.74
C CYS A 325 6.45 17.55 -9.11
N ASP A 326 6.48 17.44 -7.78
CA ASP A 326 7.60 16.83 -7.05
C ASP A 326 7.57 15.29 -7.10
N TYR A 327 6.45 14.72 -7.54
CA TYR A 327 6.17 13.28 -7.57
C TYR A 327 6.60 12.66 -8.90
N LYS A 328 7.90 12.74 -9.20
CA LYS A 328 8.46 12.38 -10.51
C LYS A 328 8.27 10.90 -10.86
N GLU A 329 8.30 10.06 -9.84
CA GLU A 329 8.23 8.60 -9.92
C GLU A 329 6.87 8.13 -10.41
N PHE A 330 5.80 8.88 -10.09
CA PHE A 330 4.43 8.59 -10.48
C PHE A 330 3.94 9.41 -11.68
N CYS A 331 4.75 10.37 -12.15
CA CYS A 331 4.40 11.25 -13.24
C CYS A 331 4.64 10.58 -14.60
N ASP A 332 3.64 10.64 -15.48
CA ASP A 332 3.72 10.17 -16.87
C ASP A 332 4.69 11.00 -17.72
N TRP A 333 4.93 12.27 -17.36
CA TRP A 333 5.99 13.08 -17.96
C TRP A 333 7.36 12.78 -17.34
N ASP A 334 8.20 12.07 -18.09
CA ASP A 334 9.50 11.58 -17.63
C ASP A 334 10.64 12.61 -17.63
N ARG A 335 10.36 13.91 -17.82
CA ARG A 335 11.36 14.99 -17.76
C ARG A 335 12.65 14.69 -18.55
N ASN A 336 12.49 14.16 -19.77
CA ASN A 336 13.59 13.73 -20.65
C ASN A 336 14.41 12.53 -20.12
N GLY A 337 13.75 11.52 -19.54
CA GLY A 337 14.41 10.28 -19.12
C GLY A 337 14.95 10.32 -17.69
N GLU A 338 14.46 11.21 -16.82
CA GLU A 338 14.95 11.31 -15.44
C GLU A 338 14.63 10.04 -14.62
N MET A 339 13.51 9.38 -14.92
CA MET A 339 13.15 8.08 -14.34
C MET A 339 13.40 6.93 -15.30
N ALA A 340 14.18 7.12 -16.36
CA ALA A 340 14.58 6.02 -17.23
C ALA A 340 15.57 5.08 -16.51
N VAL A 341 15.52 3.79 -16.87
CA VAL A 341 16.55 2.81 -16.52
C VAL A 341 17.87 3.31 -17.09
N PRO A 342 18.88 3.56 -16.23
CA PRO A 342 20.07 4.28 -16.68
C PRO A 342 20.93 3.42 -17.60
N SER A 343 21.26 3.95 -18.78
CA SER A 343 22.17 3.30 -19.75
C SER A 343 23.56 3.93 -19.80
N VAL A 344 23.73 5.12 -19.20
CA VAL A 344 25.00 5.87 -19.18
C VAL A 344 25.46 6.17 -17.76
N SER A 345 26.79 6.24 -17.57
CA SER A 345 27.43 6.38 -16.25
C SER A 345 27.00 7.63 -15.46
N SER A 346 26.74 8.75 -16.13
CA SER A 346 26.27 9.98 -15.47
C SER A 346 24.87 9.85 -14.89
N ALA A 347 23.92 9.28 -15.66
CA ALA A 347 22.56 9.02 -15.20
C ALA A 347 22.53 7.98 -14.08
N ALA A 348 23.29 6.89 -14.24
CA ALA A 348 23.49 5.86 -13.22
C ALA A 348 23.95 6.45 -11.88
N ARG A 349 24.98 7.32 -11.90
CA ARG A 349 25.49 7.98 -10.71
C ARG A 349 24.46 8.92 -10.08
N ALA A 350 23.70 9.66 -10.88
CA ALA A 350 22.65 10.55 -10.36
C ALA A 350 21.54 9.75 -9.66
N LEU A 351 21.09 8.65 -10.27
CA LEU A 351 20.10 7.75 -9.70
C LEU A 351 20.58 7.16 -8.37
N GLU A 352 21.82 6.65 -8.33
CA GLU A 352 22.41 6.08 -7.11
C GLU A 352 22.64 7.12 -6.02
N CYS A 353 22.98 8.37 -6.36
CA CYS A 353 23.03 9.45 -5.37
C CYS A 353 21.65 9.69 -4.76
N ASN A 354 20.62 9.88 -5.59
CA ASN A 354 19.29 10.31 -5.15
C ASN A 354 18.50 9.20 -4.44
N TYR A 355 18.55 7.97 -4.98
CA TYR A 355 17.72 6.84 -4.53
C TYR A 355 18.53 5.75 -3.79
N VAL A 356 19.82 5.94 -3.55
CA VAL A 356 20.60 5.06 -2.66
C VAL A 356 21.30 5.90 -1.61
N ALA A 357 22.32 6.68 -1.98
CA ALA A 357 23.17 7.37 -1.00
C ALA A 357 22.37 8.31 -0.09
N ASP A 358 21.59 9.23 -0.66
CA ASP A 358 20.82 10.22 0.10
C ASP A 358 19.71 9.55 0.94
N VAL A 359 19.11 8.47 0.42
CA VAL A 359 18.08 7.74 1.15
C VAL A 359 18.67 7.02 2.35
N TYR A 360 19.79 6.31 2.18
CA TYR A 360 20.45 5.62 3.29
C TYR A 360 20.97 6.57 4.36
N GLU A 361 21.42 7.78 4.01
CA GLU A 361 21.75 8.82 5.01
C GLU A 361 20.51 9.22 5.83
N LYS A 362 19.35 9.38 5.19
CA LYS A 362 18.10 9.75 5.87
C LYS A 362 17.54 8.63 6.75
N ILE A 363 17.61 7.38 6.30
CA ILE A 363 17.02 6.24 7.01
C ILE A 363 17.98 5.52 7.96
N ALA A 364 19.26 5.93 8.06
CA ALA A 364 20.29 5.24 8.84
C ALA A 364 19.86 4.87 10.28
N PRO A 365 19.23 5.77 11.07
CA PRO A 365 18.76 5.42 12.42
C PRO A 365 17.70 4.30 12.42
N HIS A 366 16.67 4.41 11.56
CA HIS A 366 15.61 3.40 11.47
C HIS A 366 16.08 2.08 10.84
N PHE A 367 17.05 2.16 9.91
CA PHE A 367 17.69 0.98 9.36
C PHE A 367 18.37 0.17 10.48
N ASP A 368 19.02 0.85 11.42
CA ASP A 368 19.70 0.17 12.52
C ASP A 368 18.74 -0.63 13.41
N GLU A 369 17.59 -0.06 13.77
CA GLU A 369 16.58 -0.69 14.63
C GLU A 369 15.98 -1.98 14.04
N THR A 370 16.02 -2.13 12.71
CA THR A 370 15.24 -3.16 12.00
C THR A 370 16.10 -4.26 11.37
N ARG A 371 17.43 -4.16 11.45
CA ARG A 371 18.37 -4.99 10.68
C ARG A 371 19.45 -5.64 11.54
N HIS A 372 19.05 -6.67 12.30
CA HIS A 372 19.96 -7.48 13.13
C HIS A 372 20.12 -8.93 12.67
N ALA A 373 19.23 -9.44 11.81
CA ALA A 373 19.27 -10.84 11.37
C ALA A 373 20.48 -11.15 10.50
N VAL A 374 21.07 -12.33 10.74
CA VAL A 374 22.21 -12.89 10.01
C VAL A 374 21.71 -14.02 9.10
N TRP A 375 21.97 -13.90 7.81
CA TRP A 375 21.66 -14.93 6.81
C TRP A 375 22.43 -16.22 7.05
N THR A 376 21.81 -17.37 6.82
CA THR A 376 22.41 -18.69 7.10
C THR A 376 23.58 -18.97 6.17
N GLY A 377 23.47 -18.65 4.88
CA GLY A 377 24.55 -18.78 3.91
C GLY A 377 25.76 -17.92 4.26
N VAL A 378 25.53 -16.67 4.65
CA VAL A 378 26.60 -15.76 5.11
C VAL A 378 27.24 -16.29 6.39
N LYS A 379 26.44 -16.81 7.34
CA LYS A 379 26.98 -17.44 8.56
C LYS A 379 27.87 -18.64 8.22
N ARG A 380 27.43 -19.55 7.35
CA ARG A 380 28.24 -20.71 6.92
C ARG A 380 29.56 -20.27 6.29
N PHE A 381 29.55 -19.23 5.47
CA PHE A 381 30.75 -18.66 4.89
C PHE A 381 31.71 -18.14 5.98
N LEU A 382 31.22 -17.31 6.90
CA LEU A 382 32.01 -16.77 8.01
C LEU A 382 32.60 -17.87 8.90
N ASP A 383 31.81 -18.90 9.23
CA ASP A 383 32.23 -20.04 10.04
C ASP A 383 33.31 -20.89 9.33
N SER A 384 33.47 -20.76 8.01
CA SER A 384 34.49 -21.47 7.22
C SER A 384 35.85 -20.75 7.17
N ILE A 385 35.93 -19.51 7.67
CA ILE A 385 37.14 -18.69 7.64
C ILE A 385 38.04 -19.07 8.84
N PRO A 386 39.34 -19.33 8.64
CA PRO A 386 40.26 -19.62 9.74
C PRO A 386 40.38 -18.45 10.74
N PRO A 387 40.47 -18.72 12.05
CA PRO A 387 40.79 -17.68 13.04
C PRO A 387 42.12 -16.97 12.73
N GLY A 388 42.17 -15.66 12.97
CA GLY A 388 43.31 -14.79 12.66
C GLY A 388 43.28 -14.20 11.25
N SER A 389 42.34 -14.62 10.41
CA SER A 389 42.19 -14.09 9.05
C SER A 389 41.66 -12.66 9.01
N LEU A 390 42.09 -11.91 7.99
CA LEU A 390 41.61 -10.56 7.68
C LEU A 390 40.35 -10.62 6.82
N LEU A 391 39.25 -10.05 7.34
CA LEU A 391 37.95 -9.93 6.67
C LEU A 391 37.61 -8.47 6.40
N TYR A 392 37.22 -8.17 5.16
CA TYR A 392 36.54 -6.91 4.84
C TYR A 392 35.05 -7.08 4.64
N ASP A 393 34.26 -6.12 5.13
CA ASP A 393 32.81 -6.01 4.88
C ASP A 393 32.56 -4.75 4.04
N ILE A 394 32.32 -4.93 2.73
CA ILE A 394 32.12 -3.84 1.77
C ILE A 394 30.62 -3.54 1.68
N GLY A 395 30.24 -2.31 2.00
CA GLY A 395 28.86 -1.91 2.28
C GLY A 395 28.38 -2.49 3.62
N CYS A 396 29.17 -2.30 4.68
CA CYS A 396 28.96 -2.95 5.97
C CYS A 396 27.68 -2.51 6.72
N GLY A 397 27.00 -1.47 6.25
CA GLY A 397 25.80 -0.92 6.87
C GLY A 397 26.02 -0.55 8.34
N ASN A 398 25.12 -1.01 9.21
CA ASN A 398 25.21 -0.78 10.66
C ASN A 398 26.27 -1.62 11.38
N GLY A 399 27.12 -2.35 10.63
CA GLY A 399 28.22 -3.15 11.16
C GLY A 399 27.80 -4.49 11.77
N LYS A 400 26.61 -5.02 11.46
CA LYS A 400 26.09 -6.25 12.09
C LYS A 400 27.02 -7.48 11.99
N TYR A 401 27.87 -7.56 10.95
CA TYR A 401 28.86 -8.63 10.79
C TYR A 401 30.22 -8.32 11.46
N LEU A 402 30.46 -7.05 11.77
CA LEU A 402 31.71 -6.55 12.35
C LEU A 402 31.72 -6.59 13.87
N LEU A 403 30.56 -6.79 14.52
CA LEU A 403 30.41 -6.74 15.97
C LEU A 403 31.49 -7.56 16.70
N PRO A 404 32.21 -6.96 17.67
CA PRO A 404 33.23 -7.65 18.46
C PRO A 404 32.70 -8.85 19.25
N GLU A 405 31.43 -8.77 19.68
CA GLU A 405 30.73 -9.78 20.48
C GLU A 405 30.58 -11.14 19.77
N ARG A 406 30.78 -11.20 18.44
CA ARG A 406 30.72 -12.44 17.68
C ARG A 406 31.84 -13.42 18.04
N ASN A 407 32.97 -12.91 18.56
CA ASN A 407 34.13 -13.69 18.98
C ASN A 407 34.54 -14.81 18.01
N ASP A 408 34.53 -14.49 16.71
CA ASP A 408 34.83 -15.39 15.59
C ASP A 408 36.35 -15.51 15.32
N GLY A 409 37.17 -14.77 16.06
CA GLY A 409 38.62 -14.76 15.92
C GLY A 409 39.13 -14.04 14.66
N LEU A 410 38.26 -13.33 13.94
CA LEU A 410 38.61 -12.63 12.70
C LEU A 410 39.07 -11.19 12.97
N ILE A 411 39.98 -10.69 12.13
CA ILE A 411 40.35 -9.26 12.08
C ILE A 411 39.44 -8.59 11.07
N LYS A 412 38.48 -7.78 11.54
CA LYS A 412 37.37 -7.27 10.71
C LYS A 412 37.45 -5.77 10.49
N ILE A 413 37.35 -5.33 9.25
CA ILE A 413 37.25 -3.90 8.88
C ILE A 413 36.10 -3.71 7.90
N GLY A 414 35.19 -2.79 8.21
CA GLY A 414 34.09 -2.40 7.34
C GLY A 414 34.40 -1.20 6.47
N ALA A 415 33.74 -1.11 5.32
CA ALA A 415 33.61 0.11 4.55
C ALA A 415 32.15 0.35 4.17
N ASP A 416 31.65 1.57 4.37
CA ASP A 416 30.32 1.97 3.89
C ASP A 416 30.34 3.40 3.34
N ARG A 417 29.47 3.70 2.38
CA ARG A 417 29.37 5.04 1.78
C ARG A 417 28.61 6.00 2.69
N CYS A 418 27.60 5.49 3.39
CA CYS A 418 26.73 6.24 4.27
C CYS A 418 27.46 6.60 5.57
N LEU A 419 27.60 7.90 5.82
CA LEU A 419 28.25 8.42 7.02
C LEU A 419 27.46 8.04 8.26
N GLY A 420 26.13 8.20 8.24
CA GLY A 420 25.28 7.84 9.39
C GLY A 420 25.43 6.36 9.79
N LEU A 421 25.53 5.45 8.82
CA LEU A 421 25.75 4.02 9.08
C LEU A 421 27.18 3.74 9.59
N CYS A 422 28.20 4.43 9.06
CA CYS A 422 29.57 4.35 9.58
C CYS A 422 29.65 4.80 11.04
N GLU A 423 29.02 5.92 11.40
CA GLU A 423 28.99 6.43 12.77
C GLU A 423 28.29 5.45 13.72
N ILE A 424 27.16 4.87 13.29
CA ILE A 424 26.46 3.82 14.02
C ILE A 424 27.37 2.61 14.24
N ALA A 425 28.02 2.10 13.20
CA ALA A 425 28.91 0.95 13.30
C ALA A 425 30.10 1.24 14.23
N ALA A 426 30.72 2.42 14.11
CA ALA A 426 31.82 2.86 14.98
C ALA A 426 31.38 2.95 16.44
N SER A 427 30.15 3.44 16.71
CA SER A 427 29.61 3.52 18.08
C SER A 427 29.46 2.15 18.76
N LYS A 428 29.35 1.08 17.97
CA LYS A 428 29.29 -0.33 18.42
C LYS A 428 30.66 -0.99 18.55
N GLY A 429 31.74 -0.20 18.43
CA GLY A 429 33.12 -0.69 18.52
C GLY A 429 33.62 -1.40 17.26
N CYS A 430 32.95 -1.24 16.12
CA CYS A 430 33.42 -1.80 14.85
C CYS A 430 34.53 -0.92 14.24
N PHE A 431 35.55 -1.54 13.65
CA PHE A 431 36.50 -0.83 12.79
C PHE A 431 35.86 -0.58 11.43
N VAL A 432 35.61 0.69 11.11
CA VAL A 432 34.92 1.08 9.88
C VAL A 432 35.56 2.32 9.28
N VAL A 433 35.58 2.38 7.95
CA VAL A 433 35.98 3.55 7.18
C VAL A 433 34.87 3.96 6.22
N ARG A 434 34.77 5.25 5.91
CA ARG A 434 33.86 5.69 4.86
C ARG A 434 34.46 5.40 3.49
N GLY A 435 33.75 4.66 2.63
CA GLY A 435 34.26 4.22 1.34
C GLY A 435 33.17 3.83 0.33
N ASP A 436 33.49 3.94 -0.96
CA ASP A 436 32.60 3.51 -2.06
C ASP A 436 32.91 2.04 -2.41
N ALA A 437 31.90 1.20 -2.59
CA ALA A 437 32.07 -0.19 -2.98
C ALA A 437 32.70 -0.37 -4.38
N LEU A 438 32.75 0.70 -5.19
CA LEU A 438 33.45 0.74 -6.48
C LEU A 438 34.94 1.14 -6.38
N GLY A 439 35.44 1.37 -5.17
CA GLY A 439 36.80 1.84 -4.91
C GLY A 439 36.98 2.07 -3.41
N ALA A 440 37.11 0.99 -2.65
CA ALA A 440 37.18 1.06 -1.20
C ALA A 440 38.58 1.55 -0.77
N PRO A 441 38.70 2.42 0.24
CA PRO A 441 39.99 2.93 0.71
C PRO A 441 40.72 1.90 1.61
N LEU A 442 40.79 0.65 1.16
CA LEU A 442 41.38 -0.49 1.86
C LEU A 442 42.54 -1.05 1.03
N ARG A 443 43.50 -1.68 1.71
CA ARG A 443 44.66 -2.29 1.03
C ARG A 443 44.32 -3.71 0.59
N ALA A 444 44.87 -4.12 -0.55
CA ALA A 444 44.79 -5.51 -0.97
C ALA A 444 45.48 -6.47 0.02
N GLY A 445 44.99 -7.71 0.09
CA GLY A 445 45.58 -8.79 0.88
C GLY A 445 44.62 -9.47 1.86
N ALA A 446 43.31 -9.19 1.81
CA ALA A 446 42.34 -9.83 2.69
C ALA A 446 42.21 -11.33 2.40
N ASP A 447 42.04 -12.13 3.46
CA ASP A 447 41.73 -13.56 3.35
C ASP A 447 40.29 -13.77 2.91
N ALA A 448 39.40 -12.88 3.35
CA ALA A 448 37.99 -12.92 3.01
C ALA A 448 37.39 -11.53 2.78
N VAL A 449 36.36 -11.47 1.94
CA VAL A 449 35.51 -10.28 1.76
C VAL A 449 34.04 -10.69 1.81
N ILE A 450 33.20 -9.94 2.51
CA ILE A 450 31.75 -10.03 2.38
C ILE A 450 31.20 -8.73 1.79
N SER A 451 30.13 -8.84 1.00
CA SER A 451 29.39 -7.70 0.47
C SER A 451 27.90 -8.08 0.41
N ILE A 452 27.17 -7.72 1.45
CA ILE A 452 25.84 -8.25 1.73
C ILE A 452 24.78 -7.23 1.36
N ALA A 453 23.95 -7.52 0.35
CA ALA A 453 22.86 -6.65 -0.08
C ALA A 453 23.35 -5.26 -0.55
N VAL A 454 24.46 -5.24 -1.31
CA VAL A 454 25.08 -3.99 -1.82
C VAL A 454 25.01 -3.90 -3.34
N LEU A 455 25.28 -5.01 -4.03
CA LEU A 455 25.45 -5.03 -5.48
C LEU A 455 24.17 -4.62 -6.24
N HIS A 456 23.00 -4.86 -5.65
CA HIS A 456 21.71 -4.41 -6.21
C HIS A 456 21.53 -2.89 -6.18
N HIS A 457 22.37 -2.14 -5.48
CA HIS A 457 22.37 -0.68 -5.56
C HIS A 457 23.16 -0.13 -6.75
N MET A 458 23.84 -0.98 -7.51
CA MET A 458 24.60 -0.58 -8.70
C MET A 458 23.69 -0.66 -9.93
N SER A 459 23.42 0.51 -10.50
CA SER A 459 22.35 0.71 -11.49
C SER A 459 22.66 0.25 -12.90
N THR A 460 23.92 -0.08 -13.20
CA THR A 460 24.32 -0.64 -14.50
C THR A 460 25.19 -1.87 -14.35
N LEU A 461 25.18 -2.71 -15.40
CA LEU A 461 26.04 -3.90 -15.49
C LEU A 461 27.52 -3.56 -15.26
N GLU A 462 28.00 -2.48 -15.86
CA GLU A 462 29.40 -2.08 -15.78
C GLU A 462 29.79 -1.65 -14.35
N ARG A 463 28.88 -0.99 -13.62
CA ARG A 463 29.09 -0.65 -12.20
C ARG A 463 29.02 -1.88 -11.31
N ARG A 464 28.10 -2.81 -11.59
CA ARG A 464 28.04 -4.12 -10.90
C ARG A 464 29.35 -4.90 -11.10
N ARG A 465 29.85 -4.99 -12.34
CA ARG A 465 31.14 -5.63 -12.65
C ARG A 465 32.28 -4.97 -11.90
N LYS A 466 32.35 -3.63 -11.91
CA LYS A 466 33.38 -2.86 -11.21
C LYS A 466 33.37 -3.10 -9.69
N ALA A 467 32.20 -3.25 -9.07
CA ALA A 467 32.12 -3.60 -7.64
C ALA A 467 32.74 -4.98 -7.35
N ILE A 468 32.56 -5.95 -8.24
CA ILE A 468 33.15 -7.29 -8.11
C ILE A 468 34.66 -7.26 -8.39
N GLU A 469 35.10 -6.50 -9.40
CA GLU A 469 36.52 -6.24 -9.66
C GLU A 469 37.20 -5.63 -8.43
N GLU A 470 36.54 -4.69 -7.76
CA GLU A 470 37.03 -4.08 -6.52
C GLU A 470 37.16 -5.13 -5.39
N ILE A 471 36.12 -5.94 -5.17
CA ILE A 471 36.16 -7.05 -4.19
C ILE A 471 37.31 -8.01 -4.50
N ALA A 472 37.48 -8.38 -5.78
CA ALA A 472 38.58 -9.24 -6.22
C ALA A 472 39.94 -8.60 -5.94
N SER A 473 40.09 -7.30 -6.21
CA SER A 473 41.35 -6.57 -6.01
C SER A 473 41.79 -6.56 -4.53
N LEU A 474 40.84 -6.54 -3.60
CA LEU A 474 41.07 -6.52 -2.17
C LEU A 474 41.52 -7.88 -1.60
N LEU A 475 41.10 -8.98 -2.23
CA LEU A 475 41.48 -10.34 -1.81
C LEU A 475 42.94 -10.64 -2.13
N ARG A 476 43.62 -11.42 -1.29
CA ARG A 476 44.84 -12.12 -1.73
C ARG A 476 44.48 -13.26 -2.69
N VAL A 477 45.48 -13.78 -3.42
CA VAL A 477 45.31 -15.04 -4.17
C VAL A 477 44.98 -16.18 -3.19
N GLY A 478 43.97 -16.98 -3.53
CA GLY A 478 43.34 -17.98 -2.67
C GLY A 478 42.39 -17.43 -1.62
N GLY A 479 42.17 -16.12 -1.56
CA GLY A 479 41.16 -15.49 -0.71
C GLY A 479 39.76 -15.70 -1.28
N ARG A 480 38.74 -15.73 -0.41
CA ARG A 480 37.35 -16.03 -0.79
C ARG A 480 36.42 -14.86 -0.50
N ALA A 481 35.38 -14.69 -1.28
CA ALA A 481 34.36 -13.67 -1.04
C ALA A 481 32.95 -14.24 -1.05
N CYS A 482 32.07 -13.62 -0.26
CA CYS A 482 30.65 -13.92 -0.23
C CYS A 482 29.82 -12.66 -0.55
N VAL A 483 28.99 -12.75 -1.58
CA VAL A 483 28.13 -11.65 -2.05
C VAL A 483 26.68 -12.10 -1.96
N THR A 484 25.80 -11.21 -1.48
CA THR A 484 24.35 -11.47 -1.50
C THR A 484 23.57 -10.39 -2.25
N VAL A 485 22.59 -10.81 -3.04
CA VAL A 485 21.72 -9.93 -3.83
C VAL A 485 20.28 -10.40 -3.75
N TRP A 486 19.33 -9.49 -3.98
CA TRP A 486 17.91 -9.84 -3.99
C TRP A 486 17.59 -10.57 -5.30
N SER A 487 16.84 -11.65 -5.21
CA SER A 487 16.35 -12.41 -6.37
C SER A 487 15.04 -11.79 -6.88
N LEU A 488 14.83 -11.82 -8.19
CA LEU A 488 13.57 -11.47 -8.84
C LEU A 488 12.45 -12.45 -8.37
N GLU A 489 12.81 -13.72 -8.20
CA GLU A 489 11.96 -14.83 -7.79
C GLU A 489 11.80 -14.91 -6.25
N GLN A 490 10.74 -14.28 -5.73
CA GLN A 490 10.49 -14.23 -4.27
C GLN A 490 9.58 -15.36 -3.73
N GLY A 491 9.13 -16.30 -4.58
CA GLY A 491 8.03 -17.22 -4.32
C GLY A 491 8.16 -18.13 -3.09
N GLU A 492 9.38 -18.48 -2.67
CA GLU A 492 9.62 -19.37 -1.51
C GLU A 492 10.13 -18.64 -0.25
N SER A 493 10.15 -17.30 -0.26
CA SER A 493 10.68 -16.50 0.85
C SER A 493 9.73 -16.44 2.06
N GLU A 494 10.28 -16.23 3.27
CA GLU A 494 9.46 -15.91 4.45
C GLU A 494 8.64 -14.62 4.25
N TYR A 495 9.10 -13.72 3.36
CA TYR A 495 8.36 -12.53 2.94
C TYR A 495 7.10 -12.90 2.12
N ALA A 496 7.18 -13.91 1.25
CA ALA A 496 6.02 -14.47 0.55
C ALA A 496 5.03 -15.15 1.51
N LYS A 497 5.51 -15.88 2.52
CA LYS A 497 4.64 -16.51 3.54
C LYS A 497 3.92 -15.50 4.45
N MET A 498 4.52 -14.34 4.70
CA MET A 498 3.85 -13.23 5.38
C MET A 498 2.73 -12.59 4.53
N ARG A 499 2.74 -12.77 3.20
CA ARG A 499 1.70 -12.28 2.28
C ARG A 499 0.46 -13.17 2.23
N GLU A 500 0.62 -14.49 2.29
CA GLU A 500 -0.53 -15.43 2.23
C GLU A 500 -1.55 -15.21 3.36
N ASN A 501 -1.13 -14.71 4.53
CA ASN A 501 -2.05 -14.40 5.64
C ASN A 501 -2.91 -13.14 5.43
N ARG A 502 -2.72 -12.39 4.33
CA ARG A 502 -3.51 -11.21 3.95
C ARG A 502 -4.34 -11.40 2.67
N GLU A 503 -4.15 -12.50 1.95
CA GLU A 503 -4.52 -12.60 0.52
C GLU A 503 -5.83 -13.33 0.18
N GLU A 504 -6.64 -13.78 1.14
CA GLU A 504 -7.85 -14.55 0.80
C GLU A 504 -9.05 -13.74 0.24
N LYS A 505 -8.93 -12.44 -0.08
CA LYS A 505 -10.09 -11.65 -0.57
C LYS A 505 -9.98 -10.86 -1.87
N GLU A 506 -8.89 -10.92 -2.63
CA GLU A 506 -8.78 -10.15 -3.90
C GLU A 506 -8.55 -11.02 -5.15
N LYS A 507 -8.62 -12.35 -5.07
CA LYS A 507 -8.32 -13.22 -6.23
C LYS A 507 -9.40 -13.28 -7.32
N LYS A 508 -10.49 -12.52 -7.26
CA LYS A 508 -11.50 -12.44 -8.33
C LYS A 508 -12.18 -11.09 -8.37
N GLU A 509 -11.51 -10.09 -8.94
CA GLU A 509 -12.09 -8.99 -9.72
C GLU A 509 -10.93 -8.03 -10.07
N GLY A 510 -10.66 -7.82 -11.37
CA GLY A 510 -9.60 -6.93 -11.84
C GLY A 510 -8.46 -7.58 -12.65
N LYS A 511 -8.67 -8.74 -13.29
CA LYS A 511 -7.82 -9.19 -14.42
C LYS A 511 -8.34 -8.62 -15.76
N GLU A 512 -8.63 -7.34 -15.79
CA GLU A 512 -8.74 -6.57 -17.03
C GLU A 512 -8.33 -5.14 -16.67
N GLU A 513 -7.02 -4.89 -16.62
CA GLU A 513 -6.51 -3.53 -16.80
C GLU A 513 -5.04 -3.55 -17.24
N GLU A 514 -4.87 -3.10 -18.48
CA GLU A 514 -3.68 -2.50 -19.09
C GLU A 514 -2.42 -3.37 -19.19
N GLU A 515 -2.41 -4.25 -20.19
CA GLU A 515 -1.22 -4.38 -21.06
C GLU A 515 -1.00 -3.05 -21.80
N ASN A 516 -0.68 -1.97 -21.10
CA ASN A 516 0.04 -0.89 -21.74
C ASN A 516 1.51 -1.34 -21.82
N ARG A 517 1.90 -1.78 -23.01
CA ARG A 517 3.29 -2.05 -23.40
C ARG A 517 4.10 -0.74 -23.48
N GLU A 518 4.00 0.11 -22.47
CA GLU A 518 4.59 1.44 -22.49
C GLU A 518 5.77 1.50 -21.52
N ASP A 519 6.94 1.50 -22.17
CA ASP A 519 8.26 1.84 -21.64
C ASP A 519 8.93 0.85 -20.68
N LYS A 520 9.47 -0.24 -21.24
CA LYS A 520 10.47 -1.09 -20.55
C LYS A 520 11.68 -0.30 -20.05
N ASP A 521 11.84 0.92 -20.55
CA ASP A 521 12.97 1.79 -20.27
C ASP A 521 12.70 2.73 -19.08
N ARG A 522 11.53 2.70 -18.43
CA ARG A 522 11.24 3.50 -17.22
C ARG A 522 11.34 2.67 -15.93
N LEU A 523 11.84 3.27 -14.85
CA LEU A 523 11.86 2.69 -13.50
C LEU A 523 10.46 2.66 -12.90
N LEU A 524 9.99 1.46 -12.55
CA LEU A 524 8.74 1.27 -11.84
C LEU A 524 8.93 1.38 -10.32
N VAL A 525 7.87 1.72 -9.60
CA VAL A 525 7.82 1.63 -8.13
C VAL A 525 7.20 0.30 -7.73
N HIS A 526 7.92 -0.46 -6.90
CA HIS A 526 7.45 -1.75 -6.42
C HIS A 526 6.20 -1.59 -5.55
N ASP A 527 5.14 -2.32 -5.89
CA ASP A 527 3.86 -2.26 -5.20
C ASP A 527 3.82 -3.10 -3.91
N GLY A 528 4.89 -3.82 -3.57
CA GLY A 528 4.92 -4.71 -2.41
C GLY A 528 4.36 -6.11 -2.66
N ARG A 529 4.02 -6.46 -3.91
CA ARG A 529 3.62 -7.80 -4.37
C ARG A 529 4.77 -8.45 -5.17
N GLU A 530 4.71 -8.54 -6.48
CA GLU A 530 5.75 -9.24 -7.25
C GLU A 530 6.74 -8.25 -7.87
N PHE A 531 7.99 -8.67 -8.02
CA PHE A 531 8.94 -7.91 -8.81
C PHE A 531 8.62 -8.13 -10.29
N VAL A 532 8.13 -7.08 -10.95
CA VAL A 532 7.73 -7.11 -12.37
C VAL A 532 8.83 -6.59 -13.30
N GLN A 533 9.91 -6.03 -12.72
CA GLN A 533 11.06 -5.45 -13.40
C GLN A 533 12.31 -5.68 -12.53
N GLN A 534 13.48 -5.81 -13.16
CA GLN A 534 14.76 -5.97 -12.46
C GLN A 534 15.25 -4.66 -11.85
N ASP A 535 15.29 -3.58 -12.64
CA ASP A 535 15.66 -2.24 -12.20
C ASP A 535 14.41 -1.48 -11.76
N LEU A 536 14.27 -1.22 -10.46
CA LEU A 536 13.07 -0.58 -9.92
C LEU A 536 13.32 0.19 -8.62
N LEU A 537 12.33 0.96 -8.21
CA LEU A 537 12.31 1.66 -6.93
C LEU A 537 11.53 0.86 -5.88
N VAL A 538 12.18 0.56 -4.75
CA VAL A 538 11.63 -0.20 -3.64
C VAL A 538 11.30 0.73 -2.47
N PRO A 539 10.03 0.83 -2.05
CA PRO A 539 9.63 1.65 -0.92
C PRO A 539 10.23 1.20 0.41
N TRP A 540 10.50 2.16 1.29
CA TRP A 540 10.90 1.98 2.66
C TRP A 540 10.13 2.96 3.54
N THR A 541 9.23 2.41 4.36
CA THR A 541 8.41 3.21 5.27
C THR A 541 9.01 3.21 6.67
N VAL A 542 9.27 4.40 7.19
CA VAL A 542 9.71 4.62 8.57
C VAL A 542 8.47 4.75 9.44
N SER A 543 8.02 3.63 10.01
CA SER A 543 6.93 3.60 10.99
C SER A 543 7.45 3.13 12.34
N GLY A 544 7.58 4.05 13.30
CA GLY A 544 8.10 3.72 14.63
C GLY A 544 7.21 2.68 15.32
N LYS A 545 7.75 1.50 15.63
CA LYS A 545 7.03 0.44 16.38
C LYS A 545 6.71 0.83 17.83
N GLU A 546 7.42 1.78 18.42
CA GLU A 546 7.10 2.36 19.73
C GLU A 546 5.99 3.42 19.67
N SER A 547 5.59 3.86 18.48
CA SER A 547 4.61 4.96 18.33
C SER A 547 3.18 4.55 18.67
N ARG A 548 2.80 3.27 18.71
CA ARG A 548 1.41 2.91 19.03
C ARG A 548 0.97 3.26 20.46
N LYS A 549 1.91 3.35 21.41
CA LYS A 549 1.62 3.77 22.80
C LYS A 549 1.90 5.24 23.06
N LYS A 550 2.81 5.88 22.31
CA LYS A 550 3.14 7.31 22.41
C LYS A 550 2.30 8.23 21.48
N ARG A 551 1.59 7.66 20.49
CA ARG A 551 0.68 8.38 19.57
C ARG A 551 -0.44 9.15 20.27
N GLU A 552 -0.75 8.81 21.52
CA GLU A 552 -1.80 9.49 22.30
C GLU A 552 -1.30 10.75 23.03
N GLU A 553 0.01 10.95 23.21
CA GLU A 553 0.57 12.01 24.09
C GLU A 553 1.40 13.08 23.37
N GLU A 554 2.05 12.76 22.25
CA GLU A 554 2.87 13.71 21.48
C GLU A 554 2.43 13.64 20.01
N GLY A 555 1.93 14.76 19.46
CA GLY A 555 1.27 14.83 18.15
C GLY A 555 1.93 14.06 17.00
N GLU A 556 1.09 13.68 16.03
CA GLU A 556 1.39 12.85 14.86
C GLU A 556 2.75 13.17 14.21
N LYS A 557 3.78 12.35 14.48
CA LYS A 557 4.92 12.27 13.55
C LYS A 557 4.49 11.43 12.36
N GLU A 558 4.45 12.07 11.19
CA GLU A 558 4.05 11.49 9.92
C GLU A 558 4.88 10.24 9.58
N GLU A 559 4.19 9.22 9.05
CA GLU A 559 4.83 8.03 8.50
C GLU A 559 5.45 8.40 7.14
N GLU A 560 6.78 8.47 7.09
CA GLU A 560 7.52 8.88 5.90
C GLU A 560 7.96 7.65 5.08
N THR A 561 7.76 7.71 3.76
CA THR A 561 8.18 6.66 2.82
C THR A 561 9.25 7.20 1.90
N PHE A 562 10.38 6.49 1.83
CA PHE A 562 11.47 6.74 0.91
C PHE A 562 11.51 5.67 -0.17
N LEU A 563 11.88 6.05 -1.40
CA LEU A 563 12.05 5.11 -2.51
C LEU A 563 13.53 4.81 -2.70
N ARG A 564 13.89 3.53 -2.84
CA ARG A 564 15.29 3.12 -3.00
C ARG A 564 15.52 2.39 -4.31
N PHE A 565 16.58 2.69 -5.03
CA PHE A 565 16.90 1.96 -6.25
C PHE A 565 17.46 0.57 -5.95
N TYR A 566 16.91 -0.43 -6.63
CA TYR A 566 17.31 -1.83 -6.59
C TYR A 566 17.37 -2.41 -8.00
N HIS A 567 18.42 -3.16 -8.28
CA HIS A 567 18.51 -4.14 -9.34
C HIS A 567 18.32 -5.54 -8.73
N VAL A 568 17.15 -6.15 -8.91
CA VAL A 568 16.89 -7.53 -8.49
C VAL A 568 17.35 -8.51 -9.57
N PHE A 569 18.07 -9.54 -9.16
CA PHE A 569 18.80 -10.44 -10.05
C PHE A 569 17.89 -11.59 -10.49
N ALA A 570 17.91 -11.89 -11.78
CA ALA A 570 17.27 -13.08 -12.32
C ALA A 570 18.10 -14.34 -12.02
N GLU A 571 17.48 -15.51 -12.13
CA GLU A 571 18.18 -16.78 -12.03
C GLU A 571 19.39 -16.86 -12.99
N GLY A 572 20.56 -17.23 -12.45
CA GLY A 572 21.81 -17.36 -13.20
C GLY A 572 22.59 -16.05 -13.40
N GLU A 573 21.94 -14.89 -13.34
CA GLU A 573 22.58 -13.59 -13.65
C GLU A 573 23.79 -13.30 -12.76
N LEU A 574 23.67 -13.55 -11.45
CA LEU A 574 24.79 -13.32 -10.53
C LEU A 574 26.01 -14.18 -10.88
N ALA A 575 25.79 -15.42 -11.31
CA ALA A 575 26.88 -16.32 -11.71
C ALA A 575 27.55 -15.84 -13.00
N GLU A 576 26.77 -15.44 -14.00
CA GLU A 576 27.26 -14.89 -15.27
C GLU A 576 28.08 -13.61 -15.02
N LEU A 577 27.58 -12.71 -14.18
CA LEU A 577 28.27 -11.48 -13.82
C LEU A 577 29.66 -11.74 -13.21
N MET A 578 29.77 -12.75 -12.34
CA MET A 578 31.06 -13.13 -11.73
C MET A 578 32.03 -13.71 -12.76
N GLN A 579 31.54 -14.41 -13.78
CA GLN A 579 32.37 -14.97 -14.86
C GLN A 579 32.96 -13.88 -15.77
N LEU A 580 32.38 -12.67 -15.79
CA LEU A 580 32.91 -11.53 -16.53
C LEU A 580 34.18 -10.93 -15.89
N VAL A 581 34.49 -11.28 -14.65
CA VAL A 581 35.65 -10.79 -13.92
C VAL A 581 36.77 -11.82 -13.97
N GLU A 582 37.86 -11.47 -14.65
CA GLU A 582 39.02 -12.35 -14.77
C GLU A 582 39.66 -12.65 -13.41
N GLY A 583 40.20 -13.86 -13.26
CA GLY A 583 40.92 -14.26 -12.04
C GLY A 583 40.02 -14.65 -10.86
N LEU A 584 38.72 -14.80 -11.07
CA LEU A 584 37.78 -15.37 -10.11
C LEU A 584 37.34 -16.78 -10.49
N ARG A 585 37.11 -17.63 -9.48
CA ARG A 585 36.46 -18.94 -9.61
C ARG A 585 35.22 -18.95 -8.74
N LEU A 586 34.05 -19.14 -9.34
CA LEU A 586 32.79 -19.34 -8.63
C LEU A 586 32.81 -20.69 -7.90
N GLU A 587 32.53 -20.70 -6.60
CA GLU A 587 32.45 -21.91 -5.78
C GLU A 587 31.01 -22.41 -5.64
N SER A 588 30.08 -21.51 -5.31
CA SER A 588 28.66 -21.83 -5.14
C SER A 588 27.77 -20.62 -5.38
N VAL A 589 26.53 -20.88 -5.77
CA VAL A 589 25.42 -19.93 -5.74
C VAL A 589 24.22 -20.66 -5.14
N GLU A 590 23.63 -20.08 -4.10
CA GLU A 590 22.52 -20.65 -3.36
C GLU A 590 21.37 -19.63 -3.30
N LEU A 591 20.11 -20.06 -3.36
CA LEU A 591 18.96 -19.20 -3.11
C LEU A 591 18.49 -19.40 -1.66
N GLU A 592 18.51 -18.34 -0.86
CA GLU A 592 18.04 -18.33 0.53
C GLU A 592 17.05 -17.18 0.73
N GLN A 593 15.79 -17.50 1.06
CA GLN A 593 14.75 -16.53 1.43
C GLN A 593 14.64 -15.35 0.43
N GLY A 594 14.67 -15.62 -0.87
CA GLY A 594 14.60 -14.58 -1.91
C GLY A 594 15.89 -13.79 -2.11
N ASN A 595 17.03 -14.31 -1.65
CA ASN A 595 18.36 -13.73 -1.88
C ASN A 595 19.28 -14.79 -2.50
N TYR A 596 19.99 -14.43 -3.57
CA TYR A 596 21.11 -15.23 -4.04
C TYR A 596 22.33 -14.95 -3.16
N VAL A 597 22.98 -16.02 -2.72
CA VAL A 597 24.23 -16.02 -1.97
C VAL A 597 25.29 -16.68 -2.84
N ALA A 598 26.24 -15.91 -3.34
CA ALA A 598 27.36 -16.42 -4.13
C ALA A 598 28.65 -16.42 -3.32
N VAL A 599 29.44 -17.48 -3.47
CA VAL A 599 30.79 -17.58 -2.94
C VAL A 599 31.78 -17.79 -4.08
N PHE A 600 32.89 -17.06 -4.06
CA PHE A 600 33.93 -17.17 -5.07
C PHE A 600 35.34 -17.04 -4.47
N GLU A 601 36.33 -17.53 -5.20
CA GLU A 601 37.74 -17.50 -4.82
C GLU A 601 38.55 -16.70 -5.85
N ARG A 602 39.49 -15.89 -5.38
CA ARG A 602 40.48 -15.25 -6.25
C ARG A 602 41.59 -16.24 -6.60
N ILE A 603 41.76 -16.55 -7.88
CA ILE A 603 42.75 -17.51 -8.39
C ILE A 603 44.00 -16.86 -9.01
N ARG A 604 43.93 -15.56 -9.38
CA ARG A 604 45.06 -14.83 -10.00
C ARG A 604 45.16 -13.38 -9.53
#